data_AF-A0A5A7MKN8-F1
#
_entry.id   AF-A0A5A7MKN8-F1
#
_cell.length_a   1.000
_cell.length_b   1.000
_cell.length_c   1.000
_cell.angle_alpha   90.00
_cell.angle_beta   90.00
_cell.angle_gamma   90.00
#
_symmetry.space_group_name_H-M   'P 1'
#
loop_
_entity.id
_entity.type
_entity.pdbx_description
1 polymer ?
#
loop_
_entity_poly.entity_id
_entity_poly.type
_entity_poly.pdbx_seq_one_letter_code
_entity_poly.pdbx_strand_id
1 'polypeptide(L)'
;MSRAPAKAVQMACLTIGYTQYLLPSAKAMKVAELMQEAFECEQDFTGHELKYEVQPEQPRVAFALVRPSQVRMPQAEPAPIPAKPRLLR
;
A
#
# COMPACT_ATOMS: atom_id res chain seq x y z
N MET A 1 33.99 5.26 -10.72
CA MET A 1 33.01 4.19 -10.42
C MET A 1 31.60 4.81 -10.43
N SER A 2 30.92 4.82 -11.58
CA SER A 2 29.55 5.32 -11.72
C SER A 2 28.55 4.28 -11.23
N ARG A 3 27.79 4.61 -10.18
CA ARG A 3 26.70 3.76 -9.68
C ARG A 3 25.63 3.62 -10.76
N ALA A 4 25.26 2.38 -11.12
CA ALA A 4 24.20 2.12 -12.09
C ALA A 4 22.90 2.82 -11.67
N PRO A 5 22.12 3.39 -12.61
CA PRO A 5 20.85 4.04 -12.28
C PRO A 5 19.93 3.01 -11.62
N ALA A 6 19.41 3.33 -10.43
CA ALA A 6 18.41 2.50 -9.76
C ALA A 6 17.24 2.32 -10.73
N LYS A 7 16.89 1.06 -11.04
CA LYS A 7 15.86 0.72 -12.02
C LYS A 7 14.56 1.41 -11.61
N ALA A 8 14.06 2.33 -12.44
CA ALA A 8 12.80 3.01 -12.17
C ALA A 8 11.70 1.94 -12.09
N VAL A 9 11.17 1.74 -10.88
CA VAL A 9 10.14 0.72 -10.64
C VAL A 9 8.81 1.30 -11.12
N GLN A 10 8.18 0.65 -12.09
CA GLN A 10 6.84 1.02 -12.54
C GLN A 10 5.86 0.89 -11.37
N MET A 11 5.13 1.97 -11.07
CA MET A 11 4.16 2.01 -9.98
C MET A 11 2.74 1.82 -10.51
N ALA A 12 1.85 1.34 -9.65
CA ALA A 12 0.43 1.23 -9.89
C ALA A 12 -0.37 1.65 -8.64
N CYS A 13 -1.51 2.29 -8.88
CA CYS A 13 -2.55 2.52 -7.90
C CYS A 13 -3.53 1.34 -7.95
N LEU A 14 -3.66 0.65 -6.84
CA LEU A 14 -4.62 -0.42 -6.64
C LEU A 14 -5.74 0.09 -5.73
N THR A 15 -6.97 0.03 -6.23
CA THR A 15 -8.17 0.34 -5.45
C THR A 15 -8.85 -0.95 -5.04
N ILE A 16 -9.13 -1.12 -3.75
CA ILE A 16 -9.88 -2.25 -3.19
C ILE A 16 -11.01 -1.64 -2.35
N GLY A 17 -12.25 -1.82 -2.80
CA GLY A 17 -13.42 -1.15 -2.20
C GLY A 17 -13.25 0.38 -2.28
N TYR A 18 -13.14 1.02 -1.12
CA TYR A 18 -12.98 2.47 -0.99
C TYR A 18 -11.53 2.92 -0.75
N THR A 19 -10.59 1.98 -0.61
CA THR A 19 -9.20 2.28 -0.24
C THR A 19 -8.28 2.21 -1.45
N GLN A 20 -7.32 3.13 -1.50
CA GLN A 20 -6.34 3.24 -2.59
C GLN A 20 -4.93 3.02 -2.06
N TYR A 21 -4.18 2.14 -2.72
CA TYR A 21 -2.82 1.77 -2.36
C TYR A 21 -1.87 2.01 -3.54
N LEU A 22 -0.72 2.64 -3.27
CA LEU A 22 0.34 2.82 -4.26
C LEU A 22 1.45 1.79 -4.03
N LEU A 23 1.70 0.94 -5.01
CA LEU A 23 2.71 -0.11 -4.90
C LEU A 23 3.37 -0.40 -6.26
N PRO A 24 4.51 -1.12 -6.30
CA PRO A 24 5.10 -1.57 -7.54
C PRO A 24 4.08 -2.35 -8.38
N SER A 25 4.00 -2.07 -9.68
CA SER A 25 3.03 -2.65 -10.62
C SER A 25 2.98 -4.18 -10.52
N ALA A 26 4.14 -4.83 -10.49
CA ALA A 26 4.23 -6.29 -10.38
C ALA A 26 3.64 -6.85 -9.07
N LYS A 27 3.67 -6.07 -7.98
CA LYS A 27 3.03 -6.45 -6.71
C LYS A 27 1.54 -6.14 -6.73
N ALA A 28 1.14 -4.98 -7.28
CA ALA A 28 -0.27 -4.62 -7.45
C ALA A 28 -1.05 -5.65 -8.25
N MET A 29 -0.47 -6.15 -9.34
CA MET A 29 -1.11 -7.16 -10.18
C MET A 29 -1.38 -8.45 -9.40
N LYS A 30 -0.42 -8.93 -8.61
CA LYS A 30 -0.61 -10.11 -7.75
C LYS A 30 -1.70 -9.91 -6.71
N VAL A 31 -1.77 -8.73 -6.09
CA VAL A 31 -2.85 -8.44 -5.13
C VAL A 31 -4.19 -8.37 -5.86
N ALA A 32 -4.25 -7.78 -7.04
CA ALA A 32 -5.48 -7.72 -7.83
C ALA A 32 -5.97 -9.12 -8.25
N GLU A 33 -5.07 -10.04 -8.57
CA GLU A 33 -5.39 -11.45 -8.85
C GLU A 33 -5.99 -12.13 -7.60
N LEU A 34 -5.33 -12.01 -6.45
CA LEU A 34 -5.82 -12.61 -5.19
C LEU A 34 -7.18 -12.04 -4.76
N MET A 35 -7.41 -10.75 -4.99
CA MET A 35 -8.66 -10.10 -4.60
C MET A 35 -9.84 -10.39 -5.53
N GLN A 36 -9.61 -10.85 -6.77
CA GLN A 36 -10.69 -11.27 -7.68
C GLN A 36 -11.42 -12.53 -7.18
N GLU A 37 -10.72 -13.39 -6.44
CA GLU A 37 -11.28 -14.61 -5.85
C GLU A 37 -11.75 -14.40 -4.40
N ALA A 38 -11.50 -13.21 -3.83
CA ALA A 38 -11.83 -12.90 -2.46
C ALA A 38 -13.30 -12.48 -2.31
N PHE A 39 -13.84 -12.71 -1.12
CA PHE A 39 -15.12 -12.16 -0.69
C PHE A 39 -14.89 -11.24 0.51
N GLU A 40 -15.70 -10.18 0.59
CA GLU A 40 -15.74 -9.34 1.78
C GLU A 40 -16.39 -10.12 2.93
N CYS A 41 -15.86 -9.97 4.14
CA CYS A 41 -16.44 -10.59 5.32
C CYS A 41 -16.38 -9.67 6.54
N GLU A 42 -17.37 -9.82 7.41
CA GLU A 42 -17.49 -9.09 8.66
C GLU A 42 -17.39 -10.05 9.84
N GLN A 43 -16.89 -9.55 10.97
CA GLN A 43 -16.85 -10.32 12.20
C GLN A 43 -18.22 -10.31 12.87
N ASP A 44 -18.79 -11.49 13.02
CA ASP A 44 -20.00 -11.69 13.80
C ASP A 44 -19.61 -12.02 15.25
N PHE A 45 -20.02 -11.13 16.15
CA PHE A 45 -19.81 -11.23 17.59
C PHE A 45 -21.06 -11.79 18.31
N THR A 46 -22.08 -12.23 17.58
CA THR A 46 -23.27 -12.82 18.17
C THR A 46 -23.03 -14.28 18.57
N GLY A 47 -22.66 -14.47 19.83
CA GLY A 47 -22.47 -15.81 20.43
C GLY A 47 -21.21 -15.89 21.29
N HIS A 48 -20.80 -17.12 21.58
CA HIS A 48 -19.60 -17.39 22.39
C HIS A 48 -18.33 -17.56 21.54
N GLU A 49 -18.46 -17.60 20.21
CA GLU A 49 -17.35 -17.84 19.28
C GLU A 49 -17.34 -16.76 18.19
N LEU A 50 -16.13 -16.34 17.79
CA LEU A 50 -15.92 -15.38 16.71
C LEU A 50 -16.22 -16.06 15.37
N LYS A 51 -17.19 -15.53 14.63
CA LYS A 51 -17.54 -15.98 13.28
C LYS A 51 -17.22 -14.91 12.24
N TYR A 52 -17.13 -15.33 10.99
CA TYR A 52 -16.96 -14.46 9.84
C TYR A 52 -18.15 -14.64 8.90
N GLU A 53 -18.94 -13.59 8.72
CA GLU A 53 -20.06 -13.56 7.78
C GLU A 53 -19.59 -13.02 6.44
N VAL A 54 -19.83 -13.77 5.37
CA VAL A 54 -19.39 -13.41 4.02
C VAL A 54 -20.47 -12.56 3.35
N GLN A 55 -20.09 -11.41 2.81
CA GLN A 55 -20.98 -10.60 1.99
C GLN A 55 -21.14 -11.23 0.60
N PRO A 56 -22.34 -11.13 -0.02
CA PRO A 56 -22.61 -11.77 -1.32
C PRO A 56 -21.90 -11.09 -2.49
N GLU A 57 -21.36 -9.88 -2.30
CA GLU A 57 -20.69 -9.11 -3.34
C GLU A 57 -19.17 -9.28 -3.29
N GLN A 58 -18.55 -9.37 -4.48
CA GLN A 58 -17.10 -9.34 -4.58
C GLN A 58 -16.57 -7.92 -4.38
N PRO A 59 -15.40 -7.77 -3.73
CA PRO A 59 -14.81 -6.46 -3.53
C PRO A 59 -14.49 -5.81 -4.87
N ARG A 60 -14.80 -4.52 -5.01
CA ARG A 60 -14.45 -3.76 -6.21
C ARG A 60 -12.94 -3.59 -6.28
N VAL A 61 -12.31 -4.25 -7.25
CA VAL A 61 -10.87 -4.12 -7.52
C VAL A 61 -10.64 -3.29 -8.78
N ALA A 62 -9.82 -2.25 -8.69
CA ALA A 62 -9.39 -1.48 -9.85
C ALA A 62 -7.88 -1.28 -9.85
N PHE A 63 -7.26 -1.44 -11.02
CA PHE A 63 -5.82 -1.29 -11.22
C PHE A 63 -5.55 -0.18 -12.22
N ALA A 64 -4.66 0.75 -11.86
CA ALA A 64 -4.22 1.83 -12.75
C ALA A 64 -2.70 2.01 -12.67
N LEU A 65 -2.03 2.01 -13.83
CA LEU A 65 -0.60 2.37 -13.89
C LEU A 65 -0.41 3.85 -13.60
N VAL A 66 0.61 4.16 -12.80
CA VAL A 66 0.90 5.54 -12.36
C VAL A 66 2.26 5.96 -12.91
N ARG A 67 2.30 7.13 -13.54
CA ARG A 67 3.54 7.75 -14.00
C ARG A 67 4.28 8.37 -12.82
N PRO A 68 5.61 8.43 -12.83
CA PRO A 68 6.38 9.09 -11.76
C PRO A 68 5.93 10.53 -11.47
N SER A 69 5.52 11.27 -12.49
CA SER A 69 5.04 12.67 -12.35
C SER A 69 3.70 12.82 -11.62
N GLN A 70 2.95 11.73 -11.43
CA GLN A 70 1.65 11.72 -10.75
C GLN A 70 1.79 11.41 -9.24
N VAL A 71 2.97 11.01 -8.78
CA VAL A 71 3.21 10.67 -7.37
C VAL A 71 3.82 11.87 -6.66
N ARG A 72 3.13 12.36 -5.64
CA ARG A 72 3.63 13.42 -4.75
C ARG A 72 3.67 12.89 -3.33
N MET A 73 4.85 12.98 -2.70
CA MET A 73 4.92 12.85 -1.25
C MET A 73 4.55 14.20 -0.61
N PRO A 74 3.68 14.23 0.41
CA PRO A 74 3.54 15.42 1.24
C PRO A 74 4.90 15.76 1.86
N GLN A 75 5.19 17.05 2.06
CA GLN A 75 6.42 17.45 2.75
C GLN A 75 6.39 16.85 4.15
N ALA A 76 7.31 15.90 4.40
CA ALA A 76 7.56 15.44 5.75
C ALA A 76 8.12 16.62 6.56
N GLU A 77 7.57 16.87 7.74
CA GLU A 77 8.23 17.76 8.70
C GLU A 77 9.66 17.24 8.92
N PRO A 78 10.67 18.13 8.92
CA PRO A 78 12.04 17.71 9.12
C PRO A 78 12.16 17.05 10.50
N ALA A 79 12.51 15.76 10.52
CA ALA A 79 12.81 15.06 11.75
C ALA A 79 13.94 15.82 12.49
N PRO A 80 13.83 16.05 13.80
CA PRO A 80 14.85 16.77 14.55
C PRO A 80 16.19 16.04 14.44
N ILE A 81 17.21 16.76 13.95
CA ILE A 81 18.57 16.24 13.83
C ILE A 81 19.11 16.02 15.25
N PRO A 82 19.53 14.80 15.65
CA PRO A 82 20.11 14.59 16.96
C PRO A 82 21.40 15.41 17.07
N ALA A 83 21.48 16.25 18.11
CA ALA A 83 22.63 17.12 18.37
C ALA A 83 23.90 16.26 18.56
N LYS A 84 24.96 16.57 17.81
CA LYS A 84 26.26 15.90 17.97
C LYS A 84 26.79 16.15 19.39
N PRO A 85 27.24 15.12 20.13
CA PRO A 85 27.82 15.32 21.44
C PRO A 85 29.09 16.17 21.32
N ARG A 86 29.13 17.27 22.09
CA ARG A 86 30.33 18.12 22.22
C ARG A 86 31.43 17.29 22.88
N LEU A 87 32.47 16.96 22.14
CA LEU A 87 33.73 16.48 22.72
C LEU A 87 34.36 17.65 23.48
N LEU A 88 34.34 17.57 24.81
CA LEU A 88 35.08 18.46 25.69
C LEU A 88 36.57 18.12 25.56
N ARG A 89 37.39 19.14 25.29
CA ARG A 89 38.86 19.06 25.31
C ARG A 89 39.38 19.43 26.68
#